data_AF-A0A3A1Y9V3-F1
#
_entry.id   AF-A0A3A1Y9V3-F1
#
_cell.length_a   1.000
_cell.length_b   1.000
_cell.length_c   1.000
_cell.angle_alpha   90.00
_cell.angle_beta   90.00
_cell.angle_gamma   90.00
#
_symmetry.space_group_name_H-M   'P 1'
#
loop_
_entity.id
_entity.type
_entity.pdbx_description
1 polymer ?
#
loop_
_entity_poly.entity_id
_entity_poly.type
_entity_poly.pdbx_seq_one_letter_code
_entity_poly.pdbx_strand_id
1 'polypeptide(L)'
;MVRAPLVFLFDIYLRFAKTTLNEDFEHFYMWLTNYDAGNGVLNYNGTPYKPFNVKFSNLQEEIASNSKNKVQLSNLNQRFASLFALHDNFIGGSVKVTIIYKDNLIIKSPEWSKEFQISAFSSYDVDKLVLEIVTYLDQERTLPPIDCRELCPNDLGDRDCAYVGEETECNKTFKRCKELNNTDRFRGVEVGTE
;
A
#
# COMPACT_ATOMS: atom_id res chain seq x y z
N MET A 1 38.86 -0.54 11.80
CA MET A 1 37.87 0.54 11.68
C MET A 1 36.63 0.11 12.45
N VAL A 2 36.29 0.80 13.52
CA VAL A 2 35.03 0.56 14.25
C VAL A 2 33.93 1.17 13.39
N ARG A 3 33.00 0.36 12.87
CA ARG A 3 31.84 0.89 12.12
C ARG A 3 31.02 1.75 13.07
N ALA A 4 30.76 2.99 12.68
CA ALA A 4 29.90 3.90 13.43
C ALA A 4 28.53 3.24 13.68
N PRO A 5 27.89 3.45 14.84
CA PRO A 5 26.60 2.85 15.12
C PRO A 5 25.54 3.33 14.13
N LEU A 6 24.71 2.39 13.67
CA LEU A 6 23.64 2.64 12.72
C LEU A 6 22.41 3.22 13.44
N VAL A 7 21.86 4.27 12.85
CA VAL A 7 20.61 4.90 13.28
C VAL A 7 19.54 4.59 12.25
N PHE A 8 18.39 4.09 12.72
CA PHE A 8 17.27 3.72 11.89
C PHE A 8 16.17 4.76 12.04
N LEU A 9 15.74 5.31 10.92
CA LEU A 9 14.61 6.21 10.80
C LEU A 9 13.46 5.45 10.15
N PHE A 10 12.26 5.66 10.69
CA PHE A 10 11.03 5.01 10.25
C PHE A 10 10.00 6.08 9.93
N ASP A 11 9.62 6.19 8.67
CA ASP A 11 8.44 6.96 8.26
C ASP A 11 7.30 5.96 8.13
N ILE A 12 6.36 5.99 9.08
CA ILE A 12 5.21 5.08 9.11
C ILE A 12 3.97 5.88 8.73
N TYR A 13 3.33 5.47 7.65
CA TYR A 13 2.07 6.01 7.18
C TYR A 13 0.98 4.95 7.31
N LEU A 14 -0.08 5.27 8.03
CA LEU A 14 -1.26 4.42 8.17
C LEU A 14 -2.45 5.14 7.52
N ARG A 15 -3.26 4.36 6.81
CA ARG A 15 -4.49 4.82 6.17
C ARG A 15 -5.64 3.96 6.68
N PHE A 16 -6.71 4.61 7.11
CA PHE A 16 -7.88 3.96 7.69
C PHE A 16 -9.14 4.39 6.95
N ALA A 17 -10.02 3.47 6.58
CA ALA A 17 -11.32 3.85 6.06
C ALA A 17 -12.22 4.36 7.20
N LYS A 18 -12.78 5.56 7.08
CA LYS A 18 -13.74 6.11 8.05
C LYS A 18 -15.12 5.47 7.92
N THR A 19 -15.49 5.08 6.71
CA THR A 19 -16.74 4.36 6.40
C THR A 19 -16.50 3.39 5.24
N THR A 20 -17.30 2.34 5.14
CA THR A 20 -17.21 1.34 4.05
C THR A 20 -17.79 1.82 2.73
N LEU A 21 -18.46 2.98 2.69
CA LEU A 21 -19.28 3.42 1.55
C LEU A 21 -18.75 4.66 0.82
N ASN A 22 -18.00 5.55 1.48
CA ASN A 22 -17.71 6.88 0.92
C ASN A 22 -16.25 7.12 0.52
N GLU A 23 -15.39 6.10 0.50
CA GLU A 23 -13.95 6.28 0.21
C GLU A 23 -13.27 7.39 1.05
N ASP A 24 -13.82 7.71 2.22
CA ASP A 24 -13.27 8.68 3.14
C ASP A 24 -12.21 7.99 4.01
N PHE A 25 -10.99 8.51 4.00
CA PHE A 25 -9.89 7.93 4.76
C PHE A 25 -9.36 8.87 5.85
N GLU A 26 -8.99 8.29 6.99
CA GLU A 26 -8.15 8.91 8.00
C GLU A 26 -6.70 8.54 7.75
N HIS A 27 -5.81 9.52 7.93
CA HIS A 27 -4.41 9.42 7.62
C HIS A 27 -3.58 9.70 8.85
N PHE A 28 -2.66 8.80 9.18
CA PHE A 28 -1.81 8.92 10.35
C PHE A 28 -0.35 8.75 9.96
N TYR A 29 0.47 9.70 10.39
CA TYR A 29 1.90 9.74 10.07
C TYR A 29 2.72 9.71 11.35
N MET A 30 3.75 8.87 11.39
CA MET A 30 4.75 8.84 12.45
C MET A 30 6.15 8.88 11.88
N TRP A 31 6.99 9.71 12.49
CA TRP A 31 8.43 9.74 12.25
C TRP A 31 9.13 9.24 13.51
N LEU A 32 9.60 8.00 13.48
CA LEU A 32 10.18 7.32 14.64
C LEU A 32 11.65 6.99 14.40
N THR A 33 12.45 6.95 15.45
CA THR A 33 13.84 6.50 15.40
C THR A 33 14.14 5.56 16.55
N ASN A 34 15.02 4.58 16.33
CA ASN A 34 15.53 3.73 17.40
C ASN A 34 16.69 4.39 18.20
N TYR A 35 17.09 5.60 17.81
CA TYR A 35 18.18 6.34 18.40
C TYR A 35 17.66 7.46 19.29
N ASP A 36 18.16 7.54 20.53
CA ASP A 36 17.93 8.67 21.42
C ASP A 36 19.14 9.61 21.43
N ALA A 37 18.94 10.84 20.99
CA ALA A 37 19.96 11.89 20.99
C ALA A 37 20.06 12.64 22.34
N GLY A 38 19.26 12.25 23.35
CA GLY A 38 19.22 12.85 24.70
C GLY A 38 18.36 14.11 24.81
N ASN A 39 17.93 14.68 23.69
CA ASN A 39 17.02 15.84 23.59
C ASN A 39 15.57 15.43 23.25
N GLY A 40 15.29 14.14 23.12
CA GLY A 40 13.98 13.59 22.79
C GLY A 40 13.52 13.75 21.33
N VAL A 41 14.32 14.34 20.43
CA VAL A 41 14.02 14.47 18.99
C VAL A 41 15.31 14.50 18.15
N LEU A 42 15.39 13.63 17.14
CA LEU A 42 16.41 13.67 16.10
C LEU A 42 15.88 14.40 14.87
N ASN A 43 16.54 15.48 14.44
CA ASN A 43 16.18 16.17 13.19
C ASN A 43 17.01 15.62 12.03
N TYR A 44 16.35 15.13 10.98
CA TYR A 44 16.98 14.64 9.76
C TYR A 44 16.26 15.22 8.55
N ASN A 45 16.99 15.90 7.65
CA ASN A 45 16.44 16.58 6.48
C ASN A 45 15.21 17.48 6.76
N GLY A 46 15.15 18.10 7.95
CA GLY A 46 14.04 18.95 8.37
C GLY A 46 12.86 18.20 9.00
N THR A 47 12.90 16.86 9.04
CA THR A 47 11.88 16.03 9.68
C THR A 47 12.28 15.68 11.13
N PRO A 48 11.40 15.93 12.12
CA PRO A 48 11.65 15.60 13.52
C PRO A 48 11.25 14.15 13.83
N TYR A 49 12.24 13.28 14.02
CA TYR A 49 12.07 11.89 14.42
C TYR A 49 12.06 11.75 15.94
N LYS A 50 11.03 11.08 16.48
CA LYS A 50 10.92 10.81 17.92
C LYS A 50 11.57 9.47 18.27
N PRO A 51 12.43 9.41 19.31
CA PRO A 51 12.93 8.15 19.84
C PRO A 51 11.76 7.26 20.27
N PHE A 52 11.77 6.02 19.77
CA PHE A 52 10.74 5.03 20.06
C PHE A 52 11.35 3.63 20.00
N ASN A 53 10.77 2.69 20.74
CA ASN A 53 11.26 1.31 20.76
C ASN A 53 10.76 0.57 19.52
N VAL A 54 11.39 0.87 18.37
CA VAL A 54 11.12 0.24 17.07
C VAL A 54 12.18 -0.82 16.80
N LYS A 55 11.73 -2.02 16.45
CA LYS A 55 12.58 -3.11 15.97
C LYS A 55 12.19 -3.47 14.55
N PHE A 56 13.18 -3.52 13.67
CA PHE A 56 13.03 -4.01 12.31
C PHE A 56 13.71 -5.37 12.19
N SER A 57 12.97 -6.42 11.84
CA SER A 57 13.53 -7.77 11.73
C SER A 57 14.18 -7.99 10.37
N ASN A 58 15.44 -8.43 10.38
CA ASN A 58 16.26 -8.90 9.26
C ASN A 58 16.23 -8.06 7.98
N LEU A 59 17.26 -7.24 7.77
CA LEU A 59 17.67 -6.78 6.44
C LEU A 59 18.34 -7.97 5.72
N GLN A 60 17.59 -8.75 4.94
CA GLN A 60 18.24 -9.62 3.95
C GLN A 60 18.67 -8.74 2.76
N GLU A 61 19.94 -8.84 2.36
CA GLU A 61 20.51 -8.08 1.23
C GLU A 61 19.80 -8.45 -0.09
N GLU A 62 19.38 -9.70 -0.23
CA GLU A 62 18.49 -10.16 -1.29
C GLU A 62 17.06 -10.20 -0.77
N ILE A 63 16.37 -9.07 -0.88
CA ILE A 63 14.92 -9.04 -0.74
C ILE A 63 14.35 -9.69 -2.00
N ALA A 64 14.34 -11.03 -2.04
CA ALA A 64 13.42 -11.75 -2.91
C ALA A 64 12.04 -11.17 -2.63
N SER A 65 11.30 -10.85 -3.68
CA SER A 65 10.02 -10.14 -3.66
C SER A 65 8.97 -10.71 -2.69
N ASN A 66 9.12 -11.98 -2.31
CA ASN A 66 8.27 -12.70 -1.37
C ASN A 66 8.71 -12.67 0.11
N SER A 67 9.78 -11.95 0.45
CA SER A 67 10.27 -11.89 1.84
C SER A 67 9.40 -10.94 2.69
N LYS A 68 8.54 -11.55 3.52
CA LYS A 68 7.78 -10.83 4.56
C LYS A 68 8.72 -10.35 5.66
N ASN A 69 8.94 -9.05 5.74
CA ASN A 69 9.70 -8.42 6.82
C ASN A 69 8.72 -7.99 7.92
N LYS A 70 9.21 -7.77 9.15
CA LYS A 70 8.38 -7.30 10.26
C LYS A 70 8.94 -6.02 10.88
N VAL A 71 8.05 -5.08 11.13
CA VAL A 71 8.31 -3.90 11.98
C VAL A 71 7.53 -4.11 13.27
N GLN A 72 8.25 -4.08 14.39
CA GLN A 72 7.68 -4.13 15.71
C GLN A 72 7.83 -2.77 16.39
N LEU A 73 6.70 -2.19 16.79
CA LEU A 73 6.65 -1.03 17.68
C LEU A 73 6.37 -1.54 19.10
N SER A 74 7.19 -1.16 20.07
CA SER A 74 7.03 -1.55 21.48
C SER A 74 6.82 -0.33 22.37
N ASN A 75 6.22 -0.52 23.55
CA ASN A 75 5.88 0.55 24.49
C ASN A 75 4.82 1.53 23.94
N LEU A 76 3.79 0.95 23.31
CA LEU A 76 2.61 1.65 22.82
C LEU A 76 1.70 1.97 24.00
N ASN A 77 2.13 2.85 24.90
CA ASN A 77 1.27 3.38 25.97
C ASN A 77 -0.11 3.78 25.40
N GLN A 78 -1.15 3.77 26.26
CA GLN A 78 -2.60 3.96 25.98
C GLN A 78 -3.01 4.89 24.82
N ARG A 79 -2.17 5.86 24.41
CA ARG A 79 -2.39 6.77 23.27
C ARG A 79 -2.53 6.09 21.91
N PHE A 80 -1.86 4.95 21.67
CA PHE A 80 -1.99 4.23 20.40
C PHE A 80 -3.05 3.13 20.45
N ALA A 81 -3.34 2.60 21.64
CA ALA A 81 -4.30 1.53 21.84
C ALA A 81 -5.70 1.92 21.34
N SER A 82 -6.15 3.15 21.62
CA SER A 82 -7.44 3.65 21.13
C SER A 82 -7.46 3.82 19.61
N LEU A 83 -6.35 4.24 19.01
CA LEU A 83 -6.24 4.44 17.57
C LEU A 83 -6.26 3.09 16.82
N PHE A 84 -5.63 2.07 17.40
CA PHE A 84 -5.60 0.72 16.84
C PHE A 84 -6.89 -0.06 17.08
N ALA A 85 -7.57 0.17 18.21
CA ALA A 85 -8.86 -0.47 18.51
C ALA A 85 -10.00 -0.01 17.59
N LEU A 86 -9.87 1.14 16.93
CA LEU A 86 -10.90 1.73 16.07
C LEU A 86 -10.78 1.31 14.60
N HIS A 87 -9.70 0.62 14.21
CA HIS A 87 -9.41 0.37 12.80
C HIS A 87 -8.97 -1.07 12.55
N ASP A 88 -9.57 -1.68 11.53
CA ASP A 88 -9.24 -3.04 11.14
C ASP A 88 -8.09 -3.08 10.11
N ASN A 89 -7.08 -3.88 10.44
CA ASN A 89 -6.05 -4.45 9.57
C ASN A 89 -4.93 -3.58 8.96
N PHE A 90 -4.85 -2.25 9.11
CA PHE A 90 -3.70 -1.39 8.66
C PHE A 90 -3.23 -1.56 7.19
N ILE A 91 -3.94 -2.34 6.38
CA ILE A 91 -3.59 -2.66 5.00
C ILE A 91 -3.71 -1.39 4.15
N GLY A 92 -2.72 -1.15 3.30
CA GLY A 92 -2.65 0.05 2.45
C GLY A 92 -1.89 1.23 3.08
N GLY A 93 -1.38 1.07 4.30
CA GLY A 93 -0.33 1.93 4.84
C GLY A 93 1.06 1.54 4.32
N SER A 94 2.03 2.44 4.47
CA SER A 94 3.42 2.22 4.08
C SER A 94 4.40 2.49 5.22
N VAL A 95 5.56 1.84 5.14
CA VAL A 95 6.68 2.06 6.06
C VAL A 95 7.93 2.29 5.22
N LYS A 96 8.55 3.45 5.37
CA LYS A 96 9.88 3.71 4.82
C LYS A 96 10.91 3.57 5.94
N VAL A 97 11.92 2.76 5.69
CA VAL A 97 13.04 2.57 6.61
C VAL A 97 14.27 3.21 5.98
N THR A 98 14.94 4.07 6.73
CA THR A 98 16.15 4.77 6.30
C THR A 98 17.26 4.57 7.33
N ILE A 99 18.45 4.19 6.86
CA ILE A 99 19.61 3.92 7.70
C ILE A 99 20.64 5.03 7.47
N ILE A 100 21.12 5.61 8.57
CA ILE A 100 22.16 6.62 8.58
C ILE A 100 23.23 6.28 9.62
N TYR A 101 24.45 6.79 9.45
CA TYR A 101 25.50 6.67 10.46
C TYR A 101 25.37 7.78 11.52
N LYS A 102 25.56 7.42 12.79
CA LYS A 102 25.53 8.37 13.92
C LYS A 102 26.50 9.54 13.76
N ASP A 103 27.68 9.33 13.22
CA ASP A 103 28.70 10.40 13.13
C ASP A 103 28.39 11.40 12.02
N ASN A 104 27.30 11.16 11.28
CA ASN A 104 27.02 11.79 10.02
C ASN A 104 25.51 12.07 9.91
N LEU A 105 24.91 12.53 11.02
CA LEU A 105 23.49 12.94 11.11
C LEU A 105 23.16 14.14 10.19
N ILE A 106 24.17 14.78 9.61
CA ILE A 106 24.07 15.87 8.63
C ILE A 106 23.94 15.32 7.20
N ILE A 107 24.14 14.00 6.98
CA ILE A 107 24.13 13.43 5.63
C ILE A 107 22.75 13.60 4.97
N LYS A 108 22.71 14.31 3.84
CA LYS A 108 21.53 14.41 2.98
C LYS A 108 21.16 13.12 2.23
N SER A 109 22.12 12.20 2.03
CA SER A 109 21.96 10.95 1.27
C SER A 109 22.15 9.70 2.16
N PRO A 110 21.09 8.95 2.49
CA PRO A 110 21.19 7.82 3.43
C PRO A 110 22.07 6.69 2.90
N GLU A 111 22.60 5.87 3.81
CA GLU A 111 23.36 4.66 3.46
C GLU A 111 22.43 3.65 2.74
N TRP A 112 21.21 3.56 3.25
CA TRP A 112 20.18 2.71 2.68
C TRP A 112 18.81 3.32 2.99
N SER A 113 17.91 3.25 2.02
CA SER A 113 16.53 3.68 2.17
C SER A 113 15.64 2.80 1.33
N LYS A 114 14.60 2.23 1.93
CA LYS A 114 13.61 1.43 1.22
C LYS A 114 12.21 1.65 1.76
N GLU A 115 11.24 1.68 0.85
CA GLU A 115 9.82 1.76 1.18
C GLU A 115 9.18 0.37 1.07
N PHE A 116 8.27 0.10 2.01
CA PHE A 116 7.52 -1.13 2.13
C PHE A 116 6.04 -0.80 2.29
N GLN A 117 5.18 -1.72 1.89
CA GLN A 117 3.75 -1.66 2.14
C GLN A 117 3.39 -2.60 3.29
N ILE A 118 2.41 -2.21 4.10
CA ILE A 118 1.88 -3.06 5.16
C ILE A 118 0.97 -4.10 4.50
N SER A 119 1.41 -5.36 4.47
CA SER A 119 0.66 -6.47 3.86
C SER A 119 -0.32 -7.10 4.82
N ALA A 120 0.04 -7.14 6.10
CA ALA A 120 -0.76 -7.79 7.11
C ALA A 120 -0.40 -7.26 8.49
N PHE A 121 -1.34 -7.49 9.39
CA PHE A 121 -1.17 -7.30 10.81
C PHE A 121 -0.83 -8.66 11.44
N SER A 122 0.31 -8.76 12.14
CA SER A 122 0.80 -10.04 12.67
C SER A 122 0.32 -10.27 14.11
N SER A 123 0.46 -9.27 14.99
CA SER A 123 -0.01 -9.33 16.37
C SER A 123 -0.09 -7.96 17.03
N TYR A 124 -1.00 -7.80 17.99
CA TYR A 124 -1.12 -6.65 18.90
C TYR A 124 -1.28 -7.19 20.31
N ASP A 125 -0.54 -6.58 21.23
CA ASP A 125 -0.62 -6.78 22.66
C ASP A 125 -0.50 -5.40 23.32
N VAL A 126 -0.79 -5.31 24.62
CA VAL A 126 -0.75 -4.07 25.42
C VAL A 126 0.58 -3.33 25.25
N ASP A 127 1.67 -4.08 25.03
CA ASP A 127 3.02 -3.54 24.95
C ASP A 127 3.63 -3.50 23.54
N LYS A 128 3.02 -4.14 22.53
CA LYS A 128 3.63 -4.30 21.20
C LYS A 128 2.63 -4.35 20.04
N LEU A 129 3.03 -3.76 18.91
CA LEU A 129 2.40 -3.88 17.60
C LEU A 129 3.42 -4.50 16.65
N VAL A 130 3.03 -5.56 15.94
CA VAL A 130 3.87 -6.19 14.92
C VAL A 130 3.15 -6.12 13.57
N LEU A 131 3.74 -5.37 12.65
CA LEU A 131 3.27 -5.19 11.28
C LEU A 131 4.12 -6.07 10.35
N GLU A 132 3.46 -6.79 9.45
CA GLU A 132 4.12 -7.46 8.33
C GLU A 132 4.20 -6.49 7.15
N ILE A 133 5.42 -6.29 6.65
CA ILE A 133 5.69 -5.39 5.55
C ILE A 133 6.34 -6.14 4.39
N VAL A 134 5.99 -5.75 3.17
CA VAL A 134 6.49 -6.34 1.94
C VAL A 134 6.95 -5.26 0.97
N THR A 135 7.86 -5.63 0.08
CA THR A 135 8.25 -4.78 -1.05
C THR A 135 7.51 -5.25 -2.27
N TYR A 136 6.70 -4.38 -2.89
CA TYR A 136 6.16 -4.70 -4.21
C TYR A 136 7.23 -4.40 -5.26
N LEU A 137 7.53 -5.37 -6.12
CA LEU A 137 7.97 -5.05 -7.48
C LEU A 137 6.68 -4.88 -8.29
N ASP A 138 6.50 -3.76 -8.99
CA ASP A 138 5.33 -3.51 -9.84
C ASP A 138 5.07 -4.67 -10.85
N GLN A 139 6.10 -5.46 -11.14
CA GLN A 139 6.09 -6.64 -12.01
C GLN A 139 5.30 -7.83 -11.46
N GLU A 140 5.01 -7.89 -10.16
CA GLU A 140 4.26 -9.00 -9.54
C GLU A 140 2.78 -8.70 -9.37
N ARG A 141 2.33 -7.48 -9.70
CA ARG A 141 0.92 -7.23 -9.91
C ARG A 141 0.52 -7.95 -11.18
N THR A 142 0.04 -9.18 -11.02
CA THR A 142 -0.83 -9.80 -12.03
C THR A 142 -2.08 -8.93 -12.05
N LEU A 143 -2.05 -7.88 -12.88
CA LEU A 143 -3.27 -7.21 -13.26
C LEU A 143 -4.19 -8.30 -13.82
N PRO A 144 -5.47 -8.32 -13.44
CA PRO A 144 -6.39 -9.26 -14.06
C PRO A 144 -6.22 -9.12 -15.58
N PRO A 145 -6.05 -10.23 -16.31
CA PRO A 145 -5.83 -10.16 -17.73
C PRO A 145 -6.97 -9.34 -18.34
N ILE A 146 -6.62 -8.34 -19.15
CA ILE A 146 -7.62 -7.62 -19.93
C ILE A 146 -8.21 -8.66 -20.87
N ASP A 147 -9.46 -9.05 -20.61
CA ASP A 147 -10.15 -10.11 -21.32
C ASP A 147 -10.57 -9.59 -22.69
N CYS A 148 -9.66 -9.67 -23.68
CA CYS A 148 -9.89 -9.26 -25.05
C CYS A 148 -10.80 -10.28 -25.75
N ARG A 149 -12.11 -10.24 -25.46
CA ARG A 149 -13.11 -11.12 -26.08
C ARG A 149 -13.62 -10.51 -27.37
N GLU A 150 -13.76 -11.32 -28.42
CA GLU A 150 -14.39 -10.88 -29.68
C GLU A 150 -15.88 -10.55 -29.50
N LEU A 151 -16.56 -11.22 -28.57
CA LEU A 151 -17.96 -10.98 -28.22
C LEU A 151 -18.08 -10.12 -26.97
N CYS A 152 -19.07 -9.22 -26.97
CA CYS A 152 -19.43 -8.44 -25.79
C CYS A 152 -19.77 -9.36 -24.61
N PRO A 153 -19.17 -9.16 -23.42
CA PRO A 153 -19.49 -9.99 -22.26
C PRO A 153 -20.89 -9.73 -21.69
N ASN A 154 -21.43 -8.54 -21.91
CA ASN A 154 -22.66 -8.05 -21.27
C ASN A 154 -23.92 -8.67 -21.90
N ASP A 155 -24.94 -8.86 -21.09
CA ASP A 155 -26.26 -9.27 -21.53
C ASP A 155 -27.08 -8.05 -21.97
N LEU A 156 -28.00 -8.24 -22.92
CA LEU A 156 -28.78 -7.14 -23.46
C LEU A 156 -29.65 -6.50 -22.37
N GLY A 157 -29.50 -5.20 -22.16
CA GLY A 157 -30.26 -4.45 -21.16
C GLY A 157 -29.78 -4.61 -19.71
N ASP A 158 -28.68 -5.33 -19.48
CA ASP A 158 -28.03 -5.32 -18.17
C ASP A 158 -27.46 -3.92 -17.85
N ARG A 159 -26.98 -3.73 -16.61
CA ARG A 159 -26.44 -2.43 -16.17
C ARG A 159 -25.27 -1.95 -17.03
N ASP A 160 -24.47 -2.86 -17.53
CA ASP A 160 -23.19 -2.55 -18.18
C ASP A 160 -23.37 -2.36 -19.71
N CYS A 161 -24.38 -3.01 -20.30
CA CYS A 161 -24.89 -2.82 -21.66
C CYS A 161 -25.80 -1.58 -21.77
N ALA A 162 -26.68 -1.37 -20.79
CA ALA A 162 -27.61 -0.25 -20.67
C ALA A 162 -28.48 0.01 -21.93
N TYR A 163 -28.75 -1.02 -22.74
CA TYR A 163 -29.66 -0.91 -23.88
C TYR A 163 -31.11 -0.76 -23.40
N VAL A 164 -31.82 0.24 -23.93
CA VAL A 164 -33.18 0.62 -23.49
C VAL A 164 -34.24 0.50 -24.61
N GLY A 165 -33.90 -0.13 -25.73
CA GLY A 165 -34.83 -0.32 -26.85
C GLY A 165 -35.70 -1.58 -26.72
N GLU A 166 -36.48 -1.87 -27.77
CA GLU A 166 -37.48 -2.95 -27.77
C GLU A 166 -36.90 -4.33 -28.09
N GLU A 167 -35.64 -4.40 -28.54
CA GLU A 167 -34.99 -5.64 -28.93
C GLU A 167 -34.78 -6.54 -27.71
N THR A 168 -35.15 -7.81 -27.85
CA THR A 168 -35.02 -8.83 -26.79
C THR A 168 -33.83 -9.76 -27.02
N GLU A 169 -33.18 -9.67 -28.18
CA GLU A 169 -32.10 -10.57 -28.58
C GLU A 169 -30.85 -9.81 -29.06
N CYS A 170 -29.68 -10.30 -28.63
CA CYS A 170 -28.38 -9.77 -28.99
C CYS A 170 -27.38 -10.90 -29.20
N ASN A 171 -26.75 -10.93 -30.38
CA ASN A 171 -25.69 -11.88 -30.70
C ASN A 171 -24.29 -11.45 -30.19
N LYS A 172 -24.24 -10.36 -29.40
CA LYS A 172 -23.04 -9.83 -28.71
C LYS A 172 -21.91 -9.37 -29.66
N THR A 173 -22.15 -9.27 -30.96
CA THR A 173 -21.16 -8.76 -31.93
C THR A 173 -21.11 -7.24 -31.97
N PHE A 174 -19.96 -6.66 -32.34
CA PHE A 174 -19.84 -5.21 -32.55
C PHE A 174 -20.84 -4.70 -33.60
N LYS A 175 -21.04 -5.45 -34.69
CA LYS A 175 -22.02 -5.13 -35.73
C LYS A 175 -23.42 -4.98 -35.15
N ARG A 176 -23.85 -5.89 -34.27
CA ARG A 176 -25.15 -5.78 -33.60
C ARG A 176 -25.21 -4.58 -32.65
N CYS A 177 -24.16 -4.31 -31.88
CA CYS A 177 -24.10 -3.08 -31.06
C CYS A 177 -24.21 -1.80 -31.91
N LYS A 178 -23.67 -1.80 -33.13
CA LYS A 178 -23.80 -0.71 -34.10
C LYS A 178 -25.22 -0.57 -34.64
N GLU A 179 -25.88 -1.67 -34.99
CA GLU A 179 -27.30 -1.69 -35.39
C GLU A 179 -28.22 -1.15 -34.28
N LEU A 180 -27.90 -1.48 -33.02
CA LEU A 180 -28.62 -1.03 -31.83
C LEU A 180 -28.23 0.37 -31.35
N ASN A 181 -27.33 1.06 -32.05
CA ASN A 181 -26.78 2.36 -31.66
C ASN A 181 -26.24 2.39 -30.21
N ASN A 182 -25.58 1.31 -29.78
CA ASN A 182 -25.07 1.10 -28.42
C ASN A 182 -23.58 0.73 -28.39
N THR A 183 -22.79 1.30 -29.31
CA THR A 183 -21.36 1.00 -29.46
C THR A 183 -20.51 1.53 -28.30
N ASP A 184 -20.90 2.63 -27.66
CA ASP A 184 -20.16 3.25 -26.55
C ASP A 184 -20.06 2.34 -25.30
N ARG A 185 -21.00 1.39 -25.20
CA ARG A 185 -21.09 0.39 -24.13
C ARG A 185 -20.55 -0.97 -24.55
N PHE A 186 -20.03 -1.12 -25.77
CA PHE A 186 -19.38 -2.36 -26.20
C PHE A 186 -18.08 -2.58 -25.40
N ARG A 187 -17.86 -3.82 -24.99
CA ARG A 187 -16.70 -4.24 -24.17
C ARG A 187 -15.98 -5.46 -24.77
N GLY A 188 -16.29 -5.82 -26.02
CA GLY A 188 -15.51 -6.76 -26.80
C GLY A 188 -14.47 -6.06 -27.69
N VAL A 189 -13.84 -6.81 -28.58
CA VAL A 189 -12.91 -6.31 -29.60
C VAL A 189 -13.64 -6.10 -30.92
N GLU A 190 -13.39 -4.98 -31.59
CA GLU A 190 -13.84 -4.78 -32.96
C GLU A 190 -13.01 -5.68 -33.90
N VAL A 191 -13.62 -6.78 -34.33
CA VAL A 191 -13.00 -7.63 -35.36
C VAL A 191 -13.38 -7.05 -36.72
N GLY A 192 -12.43 -6.35 -37.34
CA GLY A 192 -12.55 -5.92 -38.73
C GLY A 192 -12.73 -7.15 -39.63
N THR A 193 -13.83 -7.21 -40.34
CA THR A 193 -13.97 -8.13 -41.48
C THR A 193 -13.43 -7.38 -42.69
N GLU A 194 -12.19 -7.70 -43.08
CA GLU A 194 -11.78 -7.55 -44.49
C GLU A 194 -12.51 -8.60 -45.34
#